data_AF-A0A3N5JCW2-F1
#
_entry.id   AF-A0A3N5JCW2-F1
#
_cell.length_a   1.000
_cell.length_b   1.000
_cell.length_c   1.000
_cell.angle_alpha   90.00
_cell.angle_beta   90.00
_cell.angle_gamma   90.00
#
_symmetry.space_group_name_H-M   'P 1'
#
loop_
_entity.id
_entity.type
_entity.pdbx_description
1 polymer ?
#
loop_
_entity_poly.entity_id
_entity_poly.type
_entity_poly.pdbx_seq_one_letter_code
_entity_poly.pdbx_strand_id
1 'polypeptide(L)'
;MRIAIAMMLSLWAVSLFAVDFYDEARLNTIELTFSQTDWWRQLTSNYRTKTNIAATLTFNGMTYDSIGVRFRGNTSYQMTNNSQKKSFNIEIDWKKDQDLGGYETLNLVNCFQDPTFMREVLFSNICRQVIPSAKANFIKLIINGQNWGIYANVQQLNAEFLDDWFEDNNGTRWRGDGMGAAPGGGGGPGGGPGGGPGGGGDPGGEGAGVTSGLAALTWQGANPTAYE
;
A
#
# COMPACT_ATOMS: atom_id res chain seq x y z
N MET A 1 -56.20 12.86 -36.30
CA MET A 1 -54.91 12.21 -36.59
C MET A 1 -53.83 12.97 -35.83
N ARG A 2 -53.31 12.41 -34.73
CA ARG A 2 -52.34 13.07 -33.84
C ARG A 2 -50.94 12.57 -34.19
N ILE A 3 -50.06 13.47 -34.63
CA ILE A 3 -48.65 13.18 -34.91
C ILE A 3 -47.89 13.49 -33.62
N ALA A 4 -47.34 12.46 -32.97
CA ALA A 4 -46.44 12.62 -31.83
C ALA A 4 -44.99 12.57 -32.33
N ILE A 5 -44.26 13.66 -32.12
CA ILE A 5 -42.81 13.76 -32.39
C ILE A 5 -42.09 13.26 -31.13
N ALA A 6 -41.41 12.13 -31.23
CA ALA A 6 -40.52 11.63 -30.19
C ALA A 6 -39.15 12.31 -30.32
N MET A 7 -38.79 13.18 -29.37
CA MET A 7 -37.42 13.67 -29.22
C MET A 7 -36.59 12.57 -28.54
N MET A 8 -35.68 11.96 -29.29
CA MET A 8 -34.63 11.10 -28.76
C MET A 8 -33.56 11.99 -28.10
N LEU A 9 -33.46 11.91 -26.77
CA LEU A 9 -32.35 12.48 -26.02
C LEU A 9 -31.15 11.52 -26.16
N SER A 10 -30.11 11.91 -26.92
CA SER A 10 -28.87 11.16 -26.97
C SER A 10 -28.06 11.44 -25.70
N LEU A 11 -27.97 10.46 -24.79
CA LEU A 11 -26.99 10.45 -23.71
C LEU A 11 -25.60 10.28 -24.33
N TRP A 12 -24.80 11.34 -24.34
CA TRP A 12 -23.36 11.18 -24.48
C TRP A 12 -22.84 10.56 -23.19
N ALA A 13 -22.35 9.32 -23.27
CA ALA A 13 -21.59 8.72 -22.19
C ALA A 13 -20.29 9.53 -22.03
N VAL A 14 -20.19 10.30 -20.95
CA VAL A 14 -18.90 10.81 -20.50
C VAL A 14 -18.12 9.58 -20.04
N SER A 15 -17.15 9.15 -20.84
CA SER A 15 -16.16 8.17 -20.42
C SER A 15 -15.37 8.80 -19.28
N LEU A 16 -15.72 8.45 -18.05
CA LEU A 16 -14.83 8.62 -16.90
C LEU A 16 -13.62 7.72 -17.18
N PHE A 17 -12.56 8.30 -17.72
CA PHE A 17 -11.27 7.61 -17.71
C PHE A 17 -11.01 7.22 -16.26
N ALA A 18 -10.75 5.93 -16.02
CA ALA A 18 -10.28 5.46 -14.73
C ALA A 18 -9.08 6.33 -14.34
N VAL A 19 -9.20 7.05 -13.23
CA VAL A 19 -8.11 7.89 -12.75
C VAL A 19 -6.98 6.95 -12.35
N ASP A 20 -5.84 7.03 -13.05
CA ASP A 20 -4.63 6.33 -12.63
C ASP A 20 -4.21 6.89 -11.27
N PHE A 21 -4.38 6.08 -10.23
CA PHE A 21 -4.12 6.47 -8.86
C PHE A 21 -2.62 6.78 -8.62
N TYR A 22 -1.74 6.13 -9.37
CA TYR A 22 -0.29 6.32 -9.31
C TYR A 22 0.26 7.24 -10.40
N ASP A 23 -0.59 8.04 -11.06
CA ASP A 23 -0.15 9.07 -12.01
C ASP A 23 0.89 9.99 -11.35
N GLU A 24 2.09 9.99 -11.92
CA GLU A 24 3.29 10.68 -11.42
C GLU A 24 3.21 12.20 -11.63
N ALA A 25 2.36 12.66 -12.55
CA ALA A 25 2.16 14.08 -12.87
C ALA A 25 1.11 14.77 -11.98
N ARG A 26 0.41 14.02 -11.11
CA ARG A 26 -0.70 14.53 -10.31
C ARG A 26 -0.40 14.45 -8.82
N LEU A 27 -0.59 15.57 -8.12
CA LEU A 27 -0.64 15.59 -6.66
C LEU A 27 -2.10 15.44 -6.22
N ASN A 28 -2.56 14.19 -6.08
CA ASN A 28 -3.90 13.93 -5.57
C ASN A 28 -3.98 14.14 -4.04
N THR A 29 -5.19 14.31 -3.53
CA THR A 29 -5.46 14.47 -2.10
C THR A 29 -6.24 13.27 -1.58
N ILE A 30 -5.78 12.69 -0.47
CA ILE A 30 -6.52 11.71 0.32
C ILE A 30 -6.96 12.40 1.61
N GLU A 31 -8.25 12.26 1.92
CA GLU A 31 -8.80 12.72 3.19
C GLU A 31 -9.20 11.53 4.06
N LEU A 32 -8.60 11.42 5.25
CA LEU A 32 -8.98 10.45 6.25
C LEU A 32 -9.85 11.11 7.32
N THR A 33 -10.99 10.49 7.62
CA THR A 33 -11.86 10.90 8.71
C THR A 33 -11.94 9.79 9.75
N PHE A 34 -11.51 10.10 10.97
CA PHE A 34 -11.65 9.25 12.15
C PHE A 34 -12.78 9.80 13.01
N SER A 35 -13.77 8.96 13.33
CA SER A 35 -14.87 9.32 14.23
C SER A 35 -14.46 9.28 15.71
N GLN A 36 -13.41 8.52 16.03
CA GLN A 36 -12.87 8.38 17.37
C GLN A 36 -12.10 9.65 17.76
N THR A 37 -12.42 10.24 18.91
CA THR A 37 -11.76 11.47 19.38
C THR A 37 -10.30 11.25 19.80
N ASP A 38 -9.94 10.03 20.20
CA ASP A 38 -8.61 9.63 20.63
C ASP A 38 -7.85 8.81 19.57
N TRP A 39 -8.25 8.89 18.30
CA TRP A 39 -7.68 8.15 17.17
C TRP A 39 -6.14 8.13 17.15
N TRP A 40 -5.49 9.27 17.40
CA TRP A 40 -4.01 9.35 17.41
C TRP A 40 -3.39 8.49 18.51
N ARG A 41 -4.00 8.50 19.70
CA ARG A 41 -3.59 7.66 20.83
C ARG A 41 -3.79 6.19 20.49
N GLN A 42 -4.92 5.84 19.87
CA GLN A 42 -5.16 4.46 19.45
C GLN A 42 -4.14 3.99 18.42
N LEU A 43 -3.86 4.77 17.36
CA LEU A 43 -2.82 4.45 16.38
C LEU A 43 -1.44 4.27 17.05
N THR A 44 -1.10 5.14 18.01
CA THR A 44 0.16 5.06 18.75
C THR A 44 0.26 3.79 19.59
N SER A 45 -0.80 3.46 20.33
CA SER A 45 -0.87 2.25 21.16
C SER A 45 -0.85 0.97 20.33
N ASN A 46 -1.50 1.00 19.17
CA ASN A 46 -1.64 -0.15 18.27
C ASN A 46 -0.42 -0.37 17.38
N TYR A 47 0.58 0.53 17.38
CA TYR A 47 1.76 0.40 16.53
C TYR A 47 2.47 -0.96 16.70
N ARG A 48 2.68 -1.39 17.94
CA ARG A 48 3.40 -2.65 18.23
C ARG A 48 2.60 -3.87 17.79
N THR A 49 1.28 -3.86 18.00
CA THR A 49 0.38 -4.96 17.66
C THR A 49 -0.06 -4.93 16.21
N LYS A 50 0.24 -3.84 15.48
CA LYS A 50 -0.12 -3.60 14.09
C LYS A 50 -1.63 -3.66 13.86
N THR A 51 -2.39 -3.22 14.85
CA THR A 51 -3.86 -3.27 14.83
C THR A 51 -4.42 -2.03 14.14
N ASN A 52 -5.26 -2.23 13.12
CA ASN A 52 -5.97 -1.15 12.46
C ASN A 52 -7.02 -0.52 13.37
N ILE A 53 -7.28 0.76 13.15
CA ILE A 53 -8.51 1.42 13.60
C ILE A 53 -9.35 1.81 12.40
N ALA A 54 -10.67 1.86 12.58
CA ALA A 54 -11.60 2.24 11.53
C ALA A 54 -11.44 3.71 11.14
N ALA A 55 -11.49 4.00 9.85
CA ALA A 55 -11.59 5.35 9.30
C ALA A 55 -12.53 5.38 8.08
N THR A 56 -12.77 6.58 7.55
CA THR A 56 -13.36 6.80 6.23
C THR A 56 -12.36 7.53 5.36
N LEU A 57 -12.12 7.04 4.15
CA LEU A 57 -11.27 7.69 3.15
C LEU A 57 -12.14 8.39 2.12
N THR A 58 -11.79 9.62 1.77
CA THR A 58 -12.37 10.33 0.62
C THR A 58 -11.28 10.67 -0.39
N PHE A 59 -11.55 10.36 -1.66
CA PHE A 59 -10.65 10.59 -2.78
C PHE A 59 -11.47 10.98 -4.03
N ASN A 60 -11.17 12.14 -4.62
CA ASN A 60 -11.87 12.66 -5.81
C ASN A 60 -13.42 12.65 -5.69
N GLY A 61 -13.95 12.92 -4.49
CA GLY A 61 -15.39 12.92 -4.21
C GLY A 61 -16.01 11.53 -3.99
N MET A 62 -15.24 10.45 -4.13
CA MET A 62 -15.64 9.10 -3.74
C MET A 62 -15.28 8.83 -2.29
N THR A 63 -16.15 8.12 -1.57
CA THR A 63 -15.98 7.82 -0.15
C THR A 63 -15.93 6.31 0.07
N TYR A 64 -14.93 5.88 0.82
CA TYR A 64 -14.68 4.50 1.24
C TYR A 64 -14.77 4.45 2.75
N ASP A 65 -15.86 3.91 3.28
CA ASP A 65 -16.04 3.76 4.72
C ASP A 65 -15.42 2.45 5.22
N SER A 66 -15.36 2.30 6.55
CA SER A 66 -14.93 1.05 7.22
C SER A 66 -13.54 0.56 6.81
N ILE A 67 -12.67 1.49 6.39
CA ILE A 67 -11.27 1.19 6.05
C ILE A 67 -10.43 1.03 7.31
N GLY A 68 -9.34 0.28 7.21
CA GLY A 68 -8.38 0.06 8.28
C GLY A 68 -7.19 1.00 8.14
N VAL A 69 -6.82 1.72 9.21
CA VAL A 69 -5.62 2.56 9.22
C VAL A 69 -4.74 2.21 10.41
N ARG A 70 -3.42 2.09 10.18
CA ARG A 70 -2.41 1.94 11.22
C ARG A 70 -1.12 2.68 10.89
N PHE A 71 -0.30 2.93 11.92
CA PHE A 71 1.08 3.35 11.70
C PHE A 71 1.94 2.20 11.16
N ARG A 72 2.91 2.56 10.31
CA ARG A 72 3.86 1.61 9.70
C ARG A 72 5.30 2.11 9.76
N GLY A 73 6.20 1.21 9.37
CA GLY A 73 7.66 1.43 9.36
C GLY A 73 8.30 1.05 10.69
N ASN A 74 9.59 0.70 10.67
CA ASN A 74 10.34 0.34 11.88
C ASN A 74 11.17 1.53 12.37
N THR A 75 12.30 1.77 11.72
CA THR A 75 13.20 2.89 12.00
C THR A 75 12.50 4.24 11.86
N SER A 76 11.69 4.42 10.81
CA SER A 76 10.97 5.67 10.55
C SER A 76 9.91 5.99 11.60
N TYR A 77 9.40 4.98 12.31
CA TYR A 77 8.47 5.19 13.42
C TYR A 77 9.22 5.50 14.72
N GLN A 78 10.26 4.71 15.02
CA GLN A 78 11.05 4.81 16.24
C GLN A 78 11.86 6.11 16.30
N MET A 79 12.54 6.49 15.20
CA MET A 79 13.45 7.64 15.18
C MET A 79 12.72 8.98 14.98
N THR A 80 11.44 8.98 14.61
CA THR A 80 10.67 10.23 14.52
C THR A 80 10.23 10.76 15.89
N ASN A 81 10.50 10.05 16.99
CA ASN A 81 10.19 10.48 18.36
C ASN A 81 8.75 11.02 18.46
N ASN A 82 8.61 12.26 18.95
CA ASN A 82 7.34 12.97 19.14
C ASN A 82 6.81 13.64 17.86
N SER A 83 7.48 13.50 16.70
CA SER A 83 6.98 14.05 15.44
C SER A 83 5.66 13.39 15.05
N GLN A 84 4.70 14.22 14.67
CA GLN A 84 3.42 13.79 14.11
C GLN A 84 3.54 13.29 12.67
N LYS A 85 4.69 13.49 12.00
CA LYS A 85 4.90 12.99 10.63
C LYS A 85 5.23 11.49 10.65
N LYS A 86 4.22 10.66 10.91
CA LYS A 86 4.30 9.18 10.89
C LYS A 86 3.86 8.63 9.53
N SER A 87 4.37 7.46 9.15
CA SER A 87 3.92 6.72 7.97
C SER A 87 2.65 5.93 8.27
N PHE A 88 1.75 5.83 7.29
CA PHE A 88 0.47 5.13 7.42
C PHE A 88 0.39 3.94 6.45
N ASN A 89 -0.14 2.83 6.92
CA ASN A 89 -0.71 1.80 6.06
C ASN A 89 -2.24 1.94 6.12
N ILE A 90 -2.88 1.88 4.96
CA ILE A 90 -4.32 2.06 4.79
C ILE A 90 -4.84 0.86 4.01
N GLU A 91 -5.67 0.05 4.64
CA GLU A 91 -6.38 -1.09 4.04
C GLU A 91 -7.80 -0.63 3.70
N ILE A 92 -8.09 -0.46 2.42
CA ILE A 92 -9.38 -0.04 1.90
C ILE A 92 -10.39 -1.18 2.02
N ASP A 93 -9.94 -2.41 1.79
CA ASP A 93 -10.72 -3.63 1.85
C ASP A 93 -10.94 -4.19 3.28
N TRP A 94 -10.51 -3.47 4.32
CA TRP A 94 -10.40 -4.01 5.69
C TRP A 94 -11.67 -4.66 6.26
N LYS A 95 -12.85 -4.16 5.92
CA LYS A 95 -14.16 -4.68 6.35
C LYS A 95 -15.15 -4.93 5.23
N LYS A 96 -14.85 -4.45 4.04
CA LYS A 96 -15.73 -4.47 2.87
C LYS A 96 -14.86 -4.79 1.67
N ASP A 97 -15.39 -5.56 0.73
CA ASP A 97 -14.74 -5.78 -0.55
C ASP A 97 -14.83 -4.49 -1.39
N GLN A 98 -13.72 -3.74 -1.45
CA GLN A 98 -13.62 -2.46 -2.14
C GLN A 98 -12.15 -2.10 -2.39
N ASP A 99 -11.90 -1.43 -3.50
CA ASP A 99 -10.57 -0.95 -3.90
C ASP A 99 -10.62 0.53 -4.32
N LEU A 100 -9.45 1.17 -4.31
CA LEU A 100 -9.27 2.50 -4.86
C LEU A 100 -8.37 2.40 -6.09
N GLY A 101 -8.98 2.46 -7.27
CA GLY A 101 -8.25 2.45 -8.54
C GLY A 101 -7.51 1.14 -8.80
N GLY A 102 -8.07 0.02 -8.34
CA GLY A 102 -7.46 -1.31 -8.42
C GLY A 102 -6.51 -1.65 -7.26
N TYR A 103 -6.48 -0.84 -6.20
CA TYR A 103 -5.60 -1.04 -5.05
C TYR A 103 -6.38 -1.19 -3.75
N GLU A 104 -6.14 -2.30 -3.04
CA GLU A 104 -6.77 -2.58 -1.75
C GLU A 104 -5.97 -1.98 -0.58
N THR A 105 -4.66 -1.86 -0.72
CA THR A 105 -3.76 -1.36 0.33
C THR A 105 -2.85 -0.24 -0.15
N LEU A 106 -2.79 0.86 0.61
CA LEU A 106 -1.94 2.02 0.34
C LEU A 106 -0.86 2.19 1.40
N ASN A 107 0.33 2.61 1.00
CA ASN A 107 1.41 3.01 1.92
C ASN A 107 1.78 4.48 1.75
N LEU A 108 1.45 5.29 2.76
CA LEU A 108 1.88 6.69 2.83
C LEU A 108 3.15 6.78 3.69
N VAL A 109 4.28 7.02 3.04
CA VAL A 109 5.61 7.06 3.65
C VAL A 109 6.01 8.49 4.02
N ASN A 110 6.49 8.66 5.25
CA ASN A 110 6.85 9.96 5.81
C ASN A 110 8.22 10.51 5.37
N CYS A 111 9.00 9.73 4.63
CA CYS A 111 10.34 10.06 4.14
C CYS A 111 11.27 10.66 5.21
N PHE A 112 11.21 10.18 6.47
CA PHE A 112 11.81 10.88 7.62
C PHE A 112 13.32 11.15 7.53
N GLN A 113 14.06 10.35 6.76
CA GLN A 113 15.51 10.45 6.57
C GLN A 113 15.90 11.07 5.23
N ASP A 114 14.90 11.46 4.43
CA ASP A 114 15.08 12.00 3.10
C ASP A 114 14.71 13.49 3.09
N PRO A 115 15.69 14.41 3.20
CA PRO A 115 15.42 15.85 3.17
C PRO A 115 14.89 16.35 1.82
N THR A 116 15.01 15.57 0.73
CA THR A 116 14.44 15.95 -0.56
C THR A 116 13.03 15.43 -0.73
N PHE A 117 12.61 14.46 0.10
CA PHE A 117 11.33 13.76 0.02
C PHE A 117 11.12 12.95 -1.28
N MET A 118 12.13 12.87 -2.15
CA MET A 118 11.99 12.39 -3.53
C MET A 118 12.67 11.05 -3.79
N ARG A 119 13.59 10.59 -2.93
CA ARG A 119 14.47 9.46 -3.26
C ARG A 119 13.68 8.19 -3.53
N GLU A 120 12.70 7.87 -2.70
CA GLU A 120 11.87 6.67 -2.84
C GLU A 120 11.07 6.69 -4.16
N VAL A 121 10.33 7.78 -4.40
CA VAL A 121 9.48 7.91 -5.59
C VAL A 121 10.32 7.88 -6.87
N LEU A 122 11.44 8.62 -6.91
CA LEU A 122 12.32 8.61 -8.08
C LEU A 122 12.98 7.26 -8.30
N PHE A 123 13.44 6.60 -7.25
CA PHE A 123 14.04 5.27 -7.33
C PHE A 123 13.06 4.27 -7.94
N SER A 124 11.85 4.20 -7.38
CA SER A 124 10.76 3.34 -7.88
C SER A 124 10.47 3.59 -9.37
N ASN A 125 10.28 4.86 -9.76
CA ASN A 125 9.87 5.22 -11.12
C ASN A 125 10.99 5.01 -12.16
N ILE A 126 12.26 5.16 -11.77
CA ILE A 126 13.40 4.84 -12.64
C ILE A 126 13.54 3.32 -12.78
N CYS A 127 13.54 2.57 -11.68
CA CYS A 127 13.67 1.11 -11.71
C CYS A 127 12.56 0.43 -12.52
N ARG A 128 11.33 0.93 -12.42
CA ARG A 128 10.16 0.43 -13.16
C ARG A 128 10.29 0.55 -14.69
N GLN A 129 11.27 1.29 -15.22
CA GLN A 129 11.52 1.30 -16.66
C GLN A 129 12.28 0.06 -17.15
N VAL A 130 12.89 -0.70 -16.24
CA VAL A 130 13.81 -1.80 -16.58
C VAL A 130 13.52 -3.11 -15.85
N ILE A 131 12.96 -3.06 -14.64
CA ILE A 131 12.68 -4.23 -13.81
C ILE A 131 11.35 -4.07 -13.07
N PRO A 132 10.71 -5.17 -12.64
CA PRO A 132 9.57 -5.10 -11.73
C PRO A 132 9.89 -4.25 -10.49
N SER A 133 9.15 -3.17 -10.34
CA SER A 133 9.31 -2.20 -9.25
C SER A 133 7.97 -1.54 -8.94
N ALA A 134 7.77 -1.17 -7.67
CA ALA A 134 6.54 -0.56 -7.19
C ALA A 134 6.23 0.73 -7.93
N LYS A 135 4.96 0.97 -8.24
CA LYS A 135 4.47 2.30 -8.61
C LYS A 135 4.60 3.26 -7.42
N ALA A 136 4.96 4.51 -7.67
CA ALA A 136 5.07 5.51 -6.63
C ALA A 136 4.74 6.92 -7.15
N ASN A 137 4.02 7.70 -6.34
CA ASN A 137 3.77 9.11 -6.58
C ASN A 137 3.70 9.88 -5.25
N PHE A 138 3.24 11.13 -5.31
CA PHE A 138 3.02 11.96 -4.12
C PHE A 138 1.53 12.16 -3.85
N ILE A 139 1.15 12.07 -2.58
CA ILE A 139 -0.21 12.35 -2.11
C ILE A 139 -0.16 13.43 -1.04
N LYS A 140 -1.10 14.38 -1.10
CA LYS A 140 -1.42 15.27 0.02
C LYS A 140 -2.37 14.55 0.96
N LEU A 141 -2.02 14.47 2.25
CA LEU A 141 -2.87 13.86 3.27
C LEU A 141 -3.59 14.95 4.08
N ILE A 142 -4.90 14.80 4.20
CA ILE A 142 -5.75 15.55 5.13
C ILE A 142 -6.31 14.55 6.15
N ILE A 143 -6.27 14.86 7.44
CA ILE A 143 -6.91 14.04 8.48
C ILE A 143 -7.81 14.92 9.31
N ASN A 144 -9.09 14.55 9.42
CA ASN A 144 -10.12 15.30 10.15
C ASN A 144 -10.12 16.81 9.80
N GLY A 145 -10.00 17.12 8.51
CA GLY A 145 -9.96 18.49 7.98
C GLY A 145 -8.62 19.23 8.15
N GLN A 146 -7.63 18.65 8.81
CA GLN A 146 -6.31 19.26 8.97
C GLN A 146 -5.34 18.76 7.90
N ASN A 147 -4.47 19.65 7.40
CA ASN A 147 -3.45 19.29 6.40
C ASN A 147 -2.21 18.69 7.07
N TRP A 148 -1.89 17.44 6.74
CA TRP A 148 -0.71 16.69 7.24
C TRP A 148 0.48 16.74 6.28
N GLY A 149 0.35 17.48 5.18
CA GLY A 149 1.38 17.68 4.17
C GLY A 149 1.46 16.53 3.17
N ILE A 150 2.59 16.48 2.47
CA ILE A 150 2.85 15.53 1.38
C ILE A 150 3.42 14.23 1.93
N TYR A 151 3.06 13.10 1.34
CA TYR A 151 3.57 11.76 1.61
C TYR A 151 4.01 11.13 0.30
N ALA A 152 5.07 10.32 0.33
CA ALA A 152 5.37 9.41 -0.77
C ALA A 152 4.36 8.26 -0.68
N ASN A 153 3.54 8.11 -1.71
CA ASN A 153 2.59 7.02 -1.84
C ASN A 153 3.27 5.92 -2.66
N VAL A 154 3.48 4.75 -2.03
CA VAL A 154 4.22 3.64 -2.63
C VAL A 154 3.30 2.42 -2.68
N GLN A 155 3.23 1.79 -3.85
CA GLN A 155 2.44 0.58 -4.07
C GLN A 155 2.86 -0.53 -3.11
N GLN A 156 1.88 -1.19 -2.51
CA GLN A 156 2.11 -2.39 -1.72
C GLN A 156 2.57 -3.52 -2.64
N LEU A 157 3.57 -4.29 -2.22
CA LEU A 157 3.99 -5.50 -2.94
C LEU A 157 3.07 -6.68 -2.58
N ASN A 158 1.85 -6.68 -3.13
CA ASN A 158 0.78 -7.66 -2.91
C ASN A 158 0.37 -8.33 -4.25
N ALA A 159 -0.84 -8.87 -4.35
CA ALA A 159 -1.29 -9.63 -5.53
C ALA A 159 -1.43 -8.70 -6.74
N GLU A 160 -1.91 -7.49 -6.50
CA GLU A 160 -2.11 -6.44 -7.49
C GLU A 160 -0.76 -5.92 -8.04
N PHE A 161 0.31 -5.96 -7.24
CA PHE A 161 1.66 -5.76 -7.76
C PHE A 161 2.09 -6.88 -8.72
N LEU A 162 1.72 -8.13 -8.44
CA LEU A 162 2.07 -9.22 -9.34
C LEU A 162 1.27 -9.14 -10.65
N ASP A 163 0.00 -8.76 -10.57
CA ASP A 163 -0.86 -8.53 -11.75
C ASP A 163 -0.27 -7.45 -12.70
N ASP A 164 0.47 -6.48 -12.16
CA ASP A 164 1.12 -5.43 -12.97
C ASP A 164 2.31 -5.96 -13.81
N TRP A 165 2.93 -7.09 -13.42
CA TRP A 165 4.26 -7.48 -13.91
C TRP A 165 4.38 -8.91 -14.41
N PHE A 166 3.46 -9.80 -14.03
CA PHE A 166 3.53 -11.22 -14.30
C PHE A 166 2.23 -11.72 -14.93
N GLU A 167 2.25 -12.95 -15.46
CA GLU A 167 1.08 -13.56 -16.10
C GLU A 167 -0.04 -13.90 -15.11
N ASP A 168 0.29 -14.08 -13.83
CA ASP A 168 -0.64 -14.30 -12.74
C ASP A 168 -0.15 -13.69 -11.41
N ASN A 169 -1.05 -13.64 -10.42
CA ASN A 169 -0.78 -13.12 -9.08
C ASN A 169 -0.61 -14.19 -7.99
N ASN A 170 -0.39 -15.46 -8.37
CA ASN A 170 -0.21 -16.58 -7.44
C ASN A 170 1.24 -16.74 -6.96
N GLY A 171 2.13 -15.84 -7.36
CA GLY A 171 3.55 -15.89 -7.00
C GLY A 171 3.83 -15.75 -5.50
N THR A 172 4.77 -16.54 -5.00
CA THR A 172 5.28 -16.42 -3.63
C THR A 172 6.17 -15.18 -3.48
N ARG A 173 5.92 -14.38 -2.45
CA ARG A 173 6.68 -13.16 -2.14
C ARG A 173 7.46 -13.34 -0.85
N TRP A 174 8.77 -13.11 -0.93
CA TRP A 174 9.66 -13.20 0.24
C TRP A 174 10.10 -11.81 0.67
N ARG A 175 10.16 -11.60 1.99
CA ARG A 175 10.71 -10.38 2.57
C ARG A 175 11.96 -10.71 3.35
N GLY A 176 13.03 -9.97 3.08
CA GLY A 176 14.21 -9.99 3.95
C GLY A 176 13.87 -9.34 5.29
N ASP A 177 13.65 -10.15 6.33
CA ASP A 177 13.74 -9.66 7.69
C ASP A 177 15.23 -9.52 8.01
N GLY A 178 15.67 -8.28 8.33
CA GLY A 178 17.09 -7.94 8.40
C GLY A 178 17.90 -8.86 9.32
N MET A 179 19.20 -8.99 9.06
CA MET A 179 20.14 -9.72 9.93
C MET A 179 20.02 -9.25 11.38
N GLY A 180 19.39 -10.07 12.23
CA GLY A 180 19.17 -9.79 13.65
C GLY A 180 17.71 -9.55 14.07
N ALA A 181 16.73 -9.64 13.16
CA ALA A 181 15.33 -9.66 13.53
C ALA A 181 14.99 -10.97 14.26
N ALA A 182 14.62 -10.88 15.55
CA ALA A 182 13.88 -11.94 16.20
C ALA A 182 12.65 -12.33 15.34
N PRO A 183 12.18 -13.59 15.36
CA PRO A 183 11.02 -14.01 14.57
C PRO A 183 9.85 -13.04 14.80
N GLY A 184 9.44 -12.31 13.75
CA GLY A 184 8.40 -11.28 13.81
C GLY A 184 8.86 -9.81 13.69
N GLY A 185 10.17 -9.54 13.58
CA GLY A 185 10.75 -8.21 13.40
C GLY A 185 10.75 -7.74 11.94
N GLY A 186 9.66 -7.13 11.49
CA GLY A 186 9.48 -6.68 10.10
C GLY A 186 10.63 -5.83 9.53
N GLY A 187 11.29 -6.36 8.49
CA GLY A 187 12.37 -5.69 7.79
C GLY A 187 11.91 -4.60 6.81
N GLY A 188 12.59 -3.44 6.79
CA GLY A 188 12.58 -2.50 5.66
C GLY A 188 11.27 -1.73 5.36
N PRO A 189 11.35 -0.58 4.68
CA PRO A 189 10.23 0.34 4.48
C PRO A 189 9.29 -0.17 3.38
N GLY A 190 8.42 -1.14 3.68
CA GLY A 190 7.56 -1.71 2.62
C GLY A 190 6.33 -2.44 3.14
N GLY A 191 6.47 -3.67 3.58
CA GLY A 191 5.33 -4.47 4.05
C GLY A 191 4.89 -4.14 5.48
N GLY A 192 3.60 -3.92 5.69
CA GLY A 192 2.99 -4.43 6.92
C GLY A 192 2.91 -5.96 6.84
N PRO A 193 2.88 -6.70 7.96
CA PRO A 193 2.09 -7.92 8.01
C PRO A 193 0.61 -7.50 8.10
N GLY A 194 -0.26 -8.25 7.45
CA GLY A 194 -1.71 -7.99 7.46
C GLY A 194 -2.26 -7.96 6.05
N GLY A 195 -3.12 -8.93 5.77
CA GLY A 195 -3.66 -9.28 4.46
C GLY A 195 -3.83 -10.80 4.43
N GLY A 196 -4.84 -11.32 5.12
CA GLY A 196 -5.31 -12.70 4.96
C GLY A 196 -6.84 -12.69 4.95
N PRO A 197 -7.54 -13.77 4.53
CA PRO A 197 -7.06 -15.02 3.95
C PRO A 197 -7.59 -15.24 2.51
N GLY A 198 -6.70 -15.40 1.54
CA GLY A 198 -6.94 -16.16 0.31
C GLY A 198 -6.28 -17.53 0.47
N GLY A 199 -7.07 -18.60 0.43
CA GLY A 199 -6.76 -19.92 1.01
C GLY A 199 -5.43 -20.57 0.60
N GLY A 200 -4.68 -20.97 1.62
CA GLY A 200 -3.59 -21.94 1.56
C GLY A 200 -3.25 -22.33 2.99
N GLY A 201 -3.62 -23.54 3.40
CA GLY A 201 -3.56 -23.98 4.79
C GLY A 201 -2.17 -23.85 5.40
N ASP A 202 -2.13 -23.41 6.65
CA ASP A 202 -1.00 -23.51 7.54
C ASP A 202 -0.85 -24.98 7.98
N PRO A 203 0.29 -25.65 7.76
CA PRO A 203 0.69 -26.76 8.60
C PRO A 203 1.77 -26.25 9.55
N GLY A 204 1.37 -26.13 10.82
CA GLY A 204 2.15 -26.43 12.01
C GLY A 204 3.66 -26.15 11.96
N GLY A 205 4.10 -25.23 12.81
CA GLY A 205 5.50 -24.88 12.96
C GLY A 205 6.43 -26.08 13.08
N GLU A 206 7.55 -25.97 12.38
CA GLU A 206 8.87 -26.49 12.75
C GLU A 206 9.83 -26.15 11.61
N GLY A 207 10.89 -25.41 11.92
CA GLY A 207 12.08 -25.35 11.09
C GLY A 207 12.00 -24.49 9.82
N ALA A 208 13.09 -23.78 9.55
CA ALA A 208 13.40 -23.32 8.21
C ALA A 208 13.36 -24.52 7.25
N GLY A 209 12.47 -24.47 6.26
CA GLY A 209 12.27 -25.57 5.30
C GLY A 209 11.83 -25.04 3.95
N VAL A 210 12.71 -25.16 2.97
CA VAL A 210 12.46 -24.85 1.56
C VAL A 210 11.60 -25.97 0.97
N THR A 211 10.32 -25.74 0.70
CA THR A 211 9.49 -26.56 -0.21
C THR A 211 8.35 -25.66 -0.73
N SER A 212 7.85 -25.71 -1.97
CA SER A 212 8.10 -26.53 -3.15
C SER A 212 7.66 -25.74 -4.40
N GLY A 213 8.30 -26.01 -5.54
CA GLY A 213 7.76 -25.77 -6.88
C GLY A 213 7.97 -24.37 -7.47
N LEU A 214 8.91 -24.27 -8.41
CA LEU A 214 9.10 -23.19 -9.40
C LEU A 214 9.75 -21.85 -8.97
N ALA A 215 9.91 -21.54 -7.68
CA ALA A 215 10.65 -20.33 -7.25
C ALA A 215 12.18 -20.52 -7.09
N ALA A 216 12.74 -21.65 -7.54
CA ALA A 216 14.17 -21.98 -7.39
C ALA A 216 15.07 -21.38 -8.49
N LEU A 217 14.77 -20.19 -8.98
CA LEU A 217 15.66 -19.43 -9.85
C LEU A 217 16.33 -18.35 -9.01
N THR A 218 17.40 -18.69 -8.29
CA THR A 218 18.57 -17.84 -7.95
C THR A 218 19.38 -18.32 -6.75
N TRP A 219 18.90 -19.26 -5.93
CA TRP A 219 19.72 -19.76 -4.82
C TRP A 219 20.66 -20.89 -5.27
N GLN A 220 21.93 -20.57 -5.50
CA GLN A 220 22.96 -21.55 -5.87
C GLN A 220 23.74 -22.11 -4.66
N GLY A 221 23.22 -21.93 -3.45
CA GLY A 221 23.85 -22.40 -2.22
C GLY A 221 24.79 -21.38 -1.56
N ALA A 222 25.48 -21.81 -0.51
CA ALA A 222 26.30 -20.97 0.36
C ALA A 222 27.67 -20.57 -0.23
N ASN A 223 27.97 -20.91 -1.48
CA ASN A 223 29.25 -20.62 -2.12
C ASN A 223 29.19 -19.30 -2.91
N PRO A 224 29.92 -18.24 -2.50
CA PRO A 224 29.84 -16.93 -3.15
C PRO A 224 30.34 -16.88 -4.59
N THR A 225 31.17 -17.84 -5.03
CA THR A 225 31.69 -17.90 -6.42
C THR A 225 30.67 -18.36 -7.45
N ALA A 226 29.48 -18.78 -7.03
CA ALA A 226 28.38 -19.15 -7.94
C ALA A 226 27.60 -17.92 -8.49
N TYR A 227 27.98 -16.71 -8.06
CA TYR A 227 27.32 -15.45 -8.42
C TYR A 227 28.22 -14.52 -9.27
N GLU A 228 29.28 -15.05 -9.88
CA GLU A 228 30.16 -14.31 -10.82
C GLU A 228 29.60 -14.26 -12.25
#